data_AF-A0AAD4EQQ2-F1
#
_entry.id   AF-A0AAD4EQQ2-F1
#
_cell.length_a   1.000
_cell.length_b   1.000
_cell.length_c   1.000
_cell.angle_alpha   90.00
_cell.angle_beta   90.00
_cell.angle_gamma   90.00
#
_symmetry.space_group_name_H-M   'P 1'
#
loop_
_entity.id
_entity.type
_entity.pdbx_description
1 polymer ?
#
loop_
_entity_poly.entity_id
_entity_poly.type
_entity_poly.pdbx_seq_one_letter_code
_entity_poly.pdbx_strand_id
1 'polypeptide(L)' 'ISKPKFHFLVHLPAYIRRFGPAVIFLTERYESFNHVFRLSCVYSNRQAPSRD' A
#
# COMPACT_ATOMS: atom_id res chain seq x y z
N ILE A 1 -14.38 -23.72 -3.64
CA ILE A 1 -14.73 -22.28 -3.43
C ILE A 1 -13.83 -21.74 -2.34
N SER A 2 -12.71 -21.10 -2.69
CA SER A 2 -11.82 -20.43 -1.71
C SER A 2 -11.15 -19.23 -2.37
N LYS A 3 -11.94 -18.18 -2.60
CA LYS A 3 -11.42 -16.86 -2.97
C LYS A 3 -11.52 -15.94 -1.75
N PRO A 4 -10.65 -16.11 -0.73
CA PRO A 4 -10.75 -15.36 0.53
C PRO A 4 -10.70 -13.84 0.30
N LYS A 5 -9.94 -13.40 -0.70
CA LYS A 5 -9.81 -11.99 -1.07
C LYS A 5 -11.13 -11.35 -1.54
N PHE A 6 -12.01 -12.12 -2.20
CA PHE A 6 -13.29 -11.60 -2.69
C PHE A 6 -14.40 -11.66 -1.64
N HIS A 7 -14.28 -12.53 -0.63
CA HIS A 7 -15.23 -12.59 0.48
C HIS A 7 -15.31 -11.26 1.26
N PHE A 8 -14.22 -10.49 1.29
CA PHE A 8 -14.20 -9.14 1.86
C PHE A 8 -15.27 -8.21 1.25
N LEU A 9 -15.58 -8.34 -0.04
CA LEU A 9 -16.58 -7.50 -0.72
C LEU A 9 -17.99 -7.66 -0.15
N VAL A 10 -18.30 -8.83 0.43
CA VAL A 10 -19.59 -9.08 1.09
C VAL A 10 -19.77 -8.18 2.32
N HIS A 11 -18.67 -7.88 3.03
CA HIS A 11 -18.67 -7.05 4.23
C HIS A 11 -18.46 -5.56 3.93
N LEU A 12 -18.10 -5.21 2.70
CA LEU A 12 -17.79 -3.84 2.29
C LEU A 12 -18.91 -2.83 2.61
N PRO A 13 -20.21 -3.10 2.39
CA PRO A 13 -21.27 -2.17 2.77
C PRO A 13 -21.34 -1.89 4.27
N ALA A 14 -21.10 -2.92 5.10
CA ALA A 14 -21.08 -2.77 6.56
C ALA A 14 -19.90 -1.89 7.02
N TYR A 15 -18.74 -2.06 6.38
CA TYR A 15 -17.56 -1.24 6.66
C TYR A 15 -17.71 0.20 6.17
N ILE A 16 -18.32 0.43 5.00
CA ILE A 16 -18.59 1.78 4.52
C ILE A 16 -19.51 2.54 5.48
N ARG A 17 -20.55 1.87 5.98
CA ARG A 17 -21.47 2.45 6.97
C ARG A 17 -20.79 2.78 8.30
N ARG A 18 -19.81 1.97 8.72
CA ARG A 18 -19.15 2.11 10.02
C ARG A 18 -17.95 3.06 10.01
N PHE A 19 -17.18 3.06 8.91
CA PHE A 19 -15.87 3.71 8.83
C PHE A 19 -15.79 4.79 7.75
N GLY A 20 -16.86 4.99 6.96
CA GLY A 20 -16.89 5.94 5.87
C GLY A 20 -16.40 5.36 4.53
N PRO A 21 -16.15 6.21 3.53
CA PRO A 21 -15.91 5.78 2.16
C PRO A 21 -14.78 4.76 2.02
N ALA A 22 -14.95 3.79 1.10
CA ALA A 22 -13.99 2.70 0.89
C ALA A 22 -12.61 3.14 0.36
N VAL A 23 -12.42 4.44 0.11
CA VAL A 23 -11.16 5.06 -0.33
C VAL A 23 -10.00 4.73 0.62
N ILE A 24 -10.28 4.57 1.92
CA ILE A 24 -9.26 4.20 2.92
C ILE A 24 -8.74 2.76 2.78
N PHE A 25 -9.45 1.88 2.05
CA PHE A 25 -9.01 0.50 1.80
C PHE A 25 -8.18 0.37 0.51
N LEU A 26 -7.99 1.46 -0.24
CA LEU A 26 -7.18 1.44 -1.45
C LEU A 26 -5.71 1.31 -1.08
N THR A 27 -5.13 0.14 -1.37
CA THR A 27 -3.70 -0.08 -1.22
C THR A 27 -2.91 0.68 -2.30
N GLU A 28 -3.55 1.05 -3.42
CA GLU A 28 -2.94 1.74 -4.56
C GLU A 28 -2.12 2.97 -4.15
N ARG A 29 -2.62 3.80 -3.22
CA ARG A 29 -1.88 4.96 -2.72
C ARG A 29 -0.56 4.56 -2.06
N TYR A 30 -0.59 3.53 -1.21
CA TYR A 30 0.60 3.03 -0.53
C TYR A 30 1.54 2.30 -1.48
N GLU A 31 1.00 1.54 -2.43
CA GLU A 31 1.79 0.87 -3.47
C GLU A 31 2.48 1.87 -4.40
N SER A 32 1.83 2.99 -4.74
CA SER A 32 2.44 4.04 -5.55
C SER A 32 3.64 4.69 -4.87
N PHE A 33 3.62 4.79 -3.53
CA PHE A 33 4.74 5.30 -2.75
C PHE A 33 5.95 4.35 -2.77
N ASN A 34 5.75 3.04 -2.94
CA ASN A 34 6.84 2.07 -3.03
C ASN A 34 7.79 2.39 -4.19
N HIS A 35 7.29 2.97 -5.28
CA HIS A 35 8.13 3.41 -6.40
C HIS A 35 9.03 4.58 -6.01
N VAL A 36 8.49 5.61 -5.37
CA VAL A 36 9.26 6.76 -4.87
C VAL A 36 10.33 6.30 -3.88
N PHE A 37 9.95 5.44 -2.93
CA PHE A 37 10.88 4.89 -1.94
C PHE A 37 12.02 4.09 -2.57
N ARG A 38 11.73 3.28 -3.61
CA ARG A 38 12.76 2.56 -4.37
C ARG A 38 13.73 3.51 -5.06
N LEU A 39 13.23 4.57 -5.70
CA LEU A 39 14.08 5.58 -6.34
C LEU A 39 14.96 6.27 -5.30
N SER A 40 14.41 6.67 -4.16
CA SER A 40 15.20 7.25 -3.06
C SER A 40 16.31 6.30 -2.58
N CYS A 41 16.04 4.99 -2.49
CA CYS A 41 17.07 4.01 -2.15
C CYS A 41 18.17 3.92 -3.21
N VAL A 42 17.79 3.82 -4.49
CA VAL A 42 18.73 3.69 -5.63
C VAL A 42 19.62 4.91 -5.78
N TYR A 43 19.06 6.12 -5.66
CA TYR A 43 19.78 7.37 -5.86
C TYR A 43 20.31 8.01 -4.57
N SER A 44 20.22 7.32 -3.43
CA SER A 44 20.87 7.76 -2.20
C SER A 44 22.37 7.46 -2.24
N ASN A 45 23.16 8.25 -1.49
CA ASN A 45 24.60 8.00 -1.26
C ASN A 45 24.90 6.68 -0.52
N ARG A 46 23.91 5.81 -0.31
CA ARG A 46 24.04 4.55 0.43
C ARG A 46 24.90 3.49 -0.29
N GLN A 47 25.17 3.69 -1.58
CA GLN A 47 26.14 2.89 -2.35
C GLN A 47 27.53 3.54 -2.41
N ALA A 48 27.69 4.77 -1.91
CA ALA A 48 29.00 5.39 -1.84
C ALA A 48 29.85 4.62 -0.82
N PRO A 49 31.14 4.33 -1.12
CA PRO A 49 32.04 3.78 -0.12
C PRO A 49 32.00 4.67 1.11
N SER A 50 31.80 4.06 2.28
CA SER A 50 32.00 4.75 3.56
C SER A 50 33.38 5.43 3.55
N ARG A 51 33.45 6.65 4.06
CA ARG A 51 34.71 7.40 4.26
C ARG A 51 35.19 7.39 5.71
N ASP A 52 34.64 6.49 6.52
CA ASP A 52 35.10 6.24 7.89
C ASP A 52 36.39 5.41 7.92
#